data_AF-A0A2V8TN16-F1
#
_entry.id   AF-A0A2V8TN16-F1
#
_cell.length_a   1.000
_cell.length_b   1.000
_cell.length_c   1.000
_cell.angle_alpha   90.00
_cell.angle_beta   90.00
_cell.angle_gamma   90.00
#
_symmetry.space_group_name_H-M   'P 1'
#
loop_
_entity.id
_entity.type
_entity.pdbx_description
1 polymer ?
#
loop_
_entity_poly.entity_id
_entity_poly.type
_entity_poly.pdbx_seq_one_letter_code
_entity_poly.pdbx_strand_id
1 'polypeptide(L)'
;MISPRSPEQKPPEAALRQIAIFSDLRENQLQWFASRAEELRLSPGDYLLHEGDPADALFVLLEGEIRGRRENGGPDAPGFVGRAGQVVGMLPFSRMTHFP
;
A
#
# COMPACT_ATOMS: atom_id res chain seq x y z
N MET A 1 1.93 14.64 -17.06
CA MET A 1 2.86 15.10 -16.01
C MET A 1 2.27 14.61 -14.71
N ILE A 2 2.82 13.55 -14.12
CA ILE A 2 2.38 13.03 -12.82
C ILE A 2 3.12 13.89 -11.79
N SER A 3 2.39 14.65 -10.98
CA SER A 3 3.00 15.39 -9.88
C SER A 3 3.71 14.40 -8.95
N PRO A 4 4.94 14.71 -8.51
CA PRO A 4 5.63 13.85 -7.56
C PRO A 4 4.77 13.74 -6.30
N ARG A 5 4.41 12.50 -5.94
CA ARG A 5 3.78 12.21 -4.66
C ARG A 5 4.85 12.33 -3.60
N SER A 6 5.01 13.52 -3.04
CA SER A 6 5.87 13.68 -1.87
C SER A 6 5.20 12.95 -0.71
N PRO A 7 5.85 11.95 -0.11
CA PRO A 7 5.38 11.42 1.15
C PRO A 7 5.53 12.53 2.18
N GLU A 8 4.41 13.06 2.64
CA GLU A 8 4.44 14.27 3.45
C GLU A 8 4.85 13.97 4.90
N GLN A 9 4.61 12.75 5.41
CA GLN A 9 4.75 12.42 6.84
C GLN A 9 5.08 10.94 7.09
N LYS A 10 5.57 10.63 8.30
CA LYS A 10 5.72 9.25 8.78
C LYS A 10 4.39 8.76 9.33
N PRO A 11 4.01 7.49 9.11
CA PRO A 11 2.74 6.98 9.61
C PRO A 11 2.75 6.96 11.14
N PRO A 12 1.65 7.32 11.81
CA PRO A 12 1.56 7.23 13.26
C PRO A 12 1.59 5.76 13.71
N GLU A 13 2.35 5.45 14.76
CA GLU A 13 2.48 4.08 15.28
C GLU A 13 1.12 3.51 15.72
N ALA A 14 0.23 4.36 16.23
CA ALA A 14 -1.13 3.99 16.61
C ALA A 14 -1.96 3.45 15.43
N ALA A 15 -1.74 3.95 14.21
CA ALA A 15 -2.42 3.42 13.03
C ALA A 15 -1.81 2.08 12.61
N LEU A 16 -0.48 1.96 12.64
CA LEU A 16 0.20 0.69 12.35
C LEU A 16 -0.17 -0.42 13.34
N ARG A 17 -0.38 -0.08 14.62
CA ARG A 17 -0.79 -1.04 15.66
C ARG A 17 -2.16 -1.68 15.41
N GLN A 18 -3.03 -1.02 14.63
CA GLN A 18 -4.35 -1.56 14.24
C GLN A 18 -4.25 -2.61 13.13
N ILE A 19 -3.09 -2.72 12.47
CA ILE A 19 -2.87 -3.69 11.41
C ILE A 19 -2.52 -5.04 12.04
N ALA A 20 -3.33 -6.05 11.76
CA ALA A 20 -3.23 -7.36 12.42
C ALA A 20 -1.83 -7.99 12.33
N ILE A 21 -1.16 -7.87 11.18
CA ILE A 21 0.19 -8.43 10.99
C ILE A 21 1.28 -7.74 11.85
N PHE A 22 1.01 -6.53 12.36
CA PHE A 22 1.93 -5.78 13.22
C PHE A 22 1.56 -5.87 14.71
N SER A 23 0.48 -6.58 15.06
CA SER A 23 -0.01 -6.67 16.44
C SER A 23 1.04 -7.22 17.42
N ASP A 24 1.82 -8.23 17.00
CA ASP A 24 2.86 -8.87 17.81
C ASP A 24 4.21 -8.12 17.81
N LEU A 25 4.34 -7.02 17.07
CA LEU A 25 5.57 -6.24 17.08
C LEU A 25 5.75 -5.55 18.44
N ARG A 26 6.95 -5.70 19.01
CA ARG A 26 7.37 -4.89 20.16
C ARG A 26 7.41 -3.41 19.78
N GLU A 27 7.23 -2.53 20.74
CA GLU A 27 7.17 -1.07 20.51
C GLU A 27 8.37 -0.55 19.71
N ASN A 28 9.58 -0.97 20.07
CA ASN A 28 10.80 -0.59 19.35
C ASN A 28 10.85 -1.11 17.89
N GLN A 29 10.21 -2.24 17.60
CA GLN A 29 10.12 -2.78 16.23
C GLN A 29 9.09 -2.00 15.42
N LEU A 30 7.96 -1.63 16.02
CA LEU A 30 6.93 -0.82 15.38
C LEU A 30 7.46 0.59 15.08
N GLN A 31 8.17 1.22 16.02
CA GLN A 31 8.84 2.50 15.82
C GLN A 31 9.90 2.44 14.73
N TRP A 32 10.71 1.37 14.72
CA TRP A 32 11.68 1.15 13.65
C TRP A 32 10.98 1.02 12.29
N PHE A 33 9.90 0.26 12.21
CA PHE A 33 9.10 0.11 10.98
C PHE A 33 8.53 1.46 10.53
N ALA A 34 7.88 2.21 11.43
CA ALA A 34 7.32 3.53 11.16
C ALA A 34 8.37 4.52 10.64
N SER A 35 9.59 4.50 11.23
CA SER A 35 10.69 5.36 10.81
C SER A 35 11.16 5.09 9.37
N ARG A 36 11.05 3.84 8.91
CA ARG A 36 11.41 3.40 7.56
C ARG A 36 10.27 3.54 6.55
N ALA A 37 9.04 3.61 7.02
CA ALA A 37 7.85 3.80 6.19
C ALA A 37 7.65 5.27 5.81
N GLU A 38 6.81 5.49 4.82
CA GLU A 38 6.39 6.80 4.34
C GLU A 38 4.87 6.76 4.15
N GLU A 39 4.17 7.76 4.68
CA GLU A 39 2.72 7.85 4.54
C GLU A 39 2.36 8.55 3.24
N LEU A 40 1.51 7.89 2.45
CA LEU A 40 0.96 8.42 1.22
C LEU A 40 -0.54 8.67 1.39
N ARG A 41 -0.98 9.88 1.06
CA ARG A 41 -2.41 10.24 1.01
C ARG A 41 -2.85 10.38 -0.43
N LEU A 42 -3.97 9.74 -0.76
CA LEU A 42 -4.56 9.74 -2.09
C LEU A 42 -5.99 10.27 -2.02
N SER A 43 -6.35 11.11 -2.97
CA SER A 43 -7.74 11.54 -3.20
C SER A 43 -8.46 10.55 -4.12
N PRO A 44 -9.81 10.49 -4.09
CA PRO A 44 -10.56 9.71 -5.06
C PRO A 44 -10.20 10.10 -6.49
N GLY A 45 -9.79 9.11 -7.30
CA GLY A 45 -9.32 9.31 -8.67
C GLY A 45 -7.80 9.37 -8.81
N ASP A 46 -7.06 9.48 -7.71
CA ASP A 46 -5.61 9.31 -7.74
C ASP A 46 -5.24 7.84 -7.93
N TYR A 47 -4.12 7.61 -8.60
CA TYR A 47 -3.55 6.29 -8.80
C TYR A 47 -2.51 6.01 -7.72
N LEU A 48 -2.57 4.84 -7.09
CA LEU A 48 -1.50 4.35 -6.22
C LEU A 48 -0.32 3.83 -7.07
N LEU A 49 -0.61 3.11 -8.14
CA LEU A 49 0.35 2.52 -9.08
C LEU A 49 -0.38 2.20 -10.38
N HIS A 50 0.38 1.93 -11.43
CA HIS A 50 -0.10 1.48 -12.73
C HIS A 50 0.28 0.01 -12.98
N GLU A 51 -0.49 -0.67 -13.83
CA GLU A 51 -0.17 -2.02 -14.30
C GLU A 51 1.21 -2.01 -14.97
N GLY A 52 2.06 -2.98 -14.63
CA GLY A 52 3.43 -3.07 -15.14
C GLY A 52 4.45 -2.19 -14.39
N ASP A 53 4.04 -1.36 -13.42
CA ASP A 53 4.99 -0.68 -12.54
C ASP A 53 5.86 -1.72 -11.80
N PRO A 54 7.16 -1.44 -11.57
CA PRO A 54 8.01 -2.31 -10.76
C PRO A 54 7.40 -2.54 -9.39
N ALA A 55 7.35 -3.81 -8.96
CA ALA A 55 7.02 -4.13 -7.59
C ALA A 55 8.26 -3.91 -6.73
N ASP A 56 8.35 -2.77 -6.05
CA ASP A 56 9.49 -2.41 -5.19
C ASP A 56 9.08 -2.02 -3.77
N ALA A 57 7.77 -1.90 -3.52
CA ALA A 57 7.21 -1.47 -2.26
C ALA A 57 6.12 -2.42 -1.72
N LEU A 58 6.04 -2.43 -0.39
CA LEU A 58 4.92 -2.95 0.38
C LEU A 58 4.04 -1.76 0.77
N PHE A 59 2.73 -1.91 0.61
CA PHE A 59 1.76 -0.89 1.04
C PHE A 59 0.91 -1.40 2.19
N VAL A 60 0.73 -0.55 3.18
CA VAL A 60 -0.17 -0.78 4.31
C VAL A 60 -1.35 0.17 4.14
N LEU A 61 -2.55 -0.38 3.96
CA LEU A 61 -3.75 0.43 3.83
C LEU A 61 -4.23 0.82 5.23
N LEU A 62 -3.96 2.06 5.62
CA LEU A 62 -4.36 2.57 6.94
C LEU A 62 -5.85 2.93 6.96
N GLU A 63 -6.32 3.59 5.90
CA GLU A 63 -7.70 4.07 5.77
C GLU A 63 -8.18 3.97 4.31
N GLY A 64 -9.51 3.93 4.12
CA GLY A 64 -10.13 3.94 2.80
C GLY A 64 -10.13 2.59 2.06
N GLU A 65 -10.32 2.67 0.74
CA GLU A 65 -10.38 1.54 -0.18
C GLU A 65 -9.63 1.90 -1.48
N ILE A 66 -8.81 0.99 -1.98
CA ILE A 66 -8.19 1.05 -3.31
C ILE A 66 -8.79 0.00 -4.21
N ARG A 67 -8.90 0.30 -5.50
CA ARG A 67 -9.40 -0.63 -6.52
C ARG A 67 -8.39 -0.76 -7.64
N GLY A 68 -7.96 -1.98 -7.91
CA GLY A 68 -7.14 -2.33 -9.06
C GLY A 68 -8.01 -2.82 -10.20
N ARG A 69 -7.77 -2.31 -11.40
CA ARG A 69 -8.39 -2.77 -12.65
C ARG A 69 -7.26 -3.01 -13.65
N ARG A 70 -7.35 -4.12 -14.40
CA ARG A 70 -6.48 -4.35 -15.55
C ARG A 70 -6.79 -3.35 -16.65
N GLU A 71 -5.78 -2.72 -17.23
CA GLU A 71 -5.97 -1.69 -18.26
C GLU A 71 -6.67 -2.25 -19.49
N ASN A 72 -6.38 -3.51 -19.83
CA ASN A 72 -7.00 -4.24 -20.95
C ASN A 72 -8.16 -5.16 -20.52
N GLY A 73 -8.67 -5.02 -19.29
CA GLY A 73 -9.78 -5.82 -18.79
C GLY A 73 -11.12 -5.37 -19.36
N GLY A 74 -11.99 -6.31 -19.75
CA GLY A 74 -13.38 -6.02 -20.09
C GLY A 74 -14.19 -5.45 -18.91
N PRO A 75 -15.42 -4.97 -19.13
CA PRO A 75 -16.25 -4.33 -18.10
C PRO A 75 -16.44 -5.17 -16.82
N ASP A 76 -16.49 -6.49 -16.98
CA ASP A 76 -16.71 -7.47 -15.92
C ASP A 76 -15.42 -8.20 -15.47
N ALA A 77 -14.24 -7.74 -15.91
CA ALA A 77 -13.00 -8.36 -15.50
C ALA A 77 -12.83 -8.23 -13.97
N PRO A 78 -12.47 -9.32 -13.26
CA PRO A 78 -12.29 -9.28 -11.81
C PRO A 78 -11.18 -8.28 -11.45
N GLY A 79 -11.54 -7.29 -10.62
CA GLY A 79 -10.62 -6.30 -10.08
C GLY A 79 -10.09 -6.70 -8.71
N PHE A 80 -9.00 -6.06 -8.30
CA PHE A 80 -8.52 -6.12 -6.92
C PHE A 80 -9.25 -5.06 -6.08
N VAL A 81 -9.63 -5.41 -4.84
CA VAL A 81 -10.13 -4.45 -3.86
C VAL A 81 -9.30 -4.59 -2.59
N GLY A 82 -8.58 -3.52 -2.25
CA GLY A 82 -7.82 -3.40 -1.01
C GLY A 82 -8.52 -2.46 -0.04
N ARG A 83 -8.58 -2.81 1.24
CA ARG A 83 -9.24 -2.03 2.30
C ARG A 83 -8.30 -1.76 3.47
N ALA A 84 -8.65 -0.75 4.27
CA ALA A 84 -8.02 -0.47 5.55
C ALA A 84 -7.78 -1.75 6.37
N GLY A 85 -6.59 -1.88 6.97
CA GLY A 85 -6.15 -3.06 7.71
C GLY A 85 -5.38 -4.09 6.87
N GLN A 86 -5.43 -3.99 5.53
CA GLN A 86 -4.73 -4.93 4.65
C GLN A 86 -3.32 -4.46 4.30
N VAL A 87 -2.45 -5.45 4.05
CA VAL A 87 -1.10 -5.25 3.51
C VAL A 87 -1.05 -5.84 2.12
N VAL A 88 -0.56 -5.06 1.16
CA VAL A 88 -0.57 -5.38 -0.27
C VAL A 88 0.78 -5.07 -0.92
N GLY A 89 0.96 -5.50 -2.16
CA GLY A 89 2.15 -5.26 -2.94
C GLY A 89 3.25 -6.29 -2.71
N MET A 90 4.52 -5.86 -2.73
CA MET A 90 5.65 -6.78 -2.57
C MET A 90 5.76 -7.21 -1.10
N LEU A 91 5.46 -8.49 -0.83
CA LEU A 91 5.64 -9.10 0.48
C LEU A 91 7.02 -9.76 0.62
N PRO A 92 7.53 -9.94 1.85
CA PRO A 92 8.72 -10.76 2.09
C PRO A 92 8.57 -12.14 1.42
N PHE A 93 9.60 -12.55 0.67
CA PHE A 93 9.66 -13.79 -0.13
C PHE A 93 8.72 -13.85 -1.36
N SER A 94 8.01 -12.75 -1.68
CA SER A 94 7.25 -12.66 -2.91
C SER A 94 8.17 -12.80 -4.13
N ARG A 95 7.69 -13.51 -5.16
CA ARG A 95 8.34 -13.58 -6.49
C ARG A 95 7.81 -12.51 -7.44
N MET A 96 6.96 -11.59 -6.96
CA MET A 96 6.38 -10.54 -7.77
C MET A 96 7.42 -9.50 -8.14
N THR A 97 7.59 -9.22 -9.43
CA THR A 97 8.53 -8.21 -9.93
C THR A 97 7.83 -6.99 -10.54
N HIS A 98 6.55 -7.13 -10.93
CA HIS A 98 5.72 -6.05 -11.46
C HIS A 98 4.30 -6.18 -10.91
N PHE A 99 3.60 -5.05 -10.78
CA PHE A 99 2.20 -5.03 -10.40
C PHE A 99 1.30 -5.54 -11.55
N PRO A 100 0.38 -6.48 -11.27
CA PRO A 100 -0.45 -7.12 -12.29
C PRO A 100 -1.70 -6.32 -12.67
#